data_AF-A0A136MLH9-F1
#
_entry.id   AF-A0A136MLH9-F1
#
_cell.length_a   1.000
_cell.length_b   1.000
_cell.length_c   1.000
_cell.angle_alpha   90.00
_cell.angle_beta   90.00
_cell.angle_gamma   90.00
#
_symmetry.space_group_name_H-M   'P 1'
#
loop_
_entity.id
_entity.type
_entity.pdbx_description
1 polymer ?
#
loop_
_entity_poly.entity_id
_entity_poly.type
_entity_poly.pdbx_seq_one_letter_code
_entity_poly.pdbx_strand_id
1 'polypeptide(L)'
;MIVGVGVDVVAIERIRTLYEKHGERLLKRIYTQIERDYCFGFSDPLPHLAARFAAKEAVYKALPGRGPIFWKEIEVQNDPSGRPHLHIFGETWKRAEQGGVQRSWISLAHDAGVAIAQVVLEGEPEYNKTKHISIRRIAMPFTLTLGAKAPDFKLPATDGKTYSLKDFADAKALVVFFTCNHCPYVVGSDEVTRKTVEKFSPRGVAFAGINSNSRNTYAEDSFEGMVARMKENHFPWVYLRDESQDVARATGL
;
A
#
# COMPACT_ATOMS: atom_id res chain seq x y z
N MET A 1 -3.61 -7.57 20.36
CA MET A 1 -3.68 -7.76 18.89
C MET A 1 -3.31 -6.44 18.21
N ILE A 2 -2.95 -6.44 16.93
CA ILE A 2 -2.69 -5.18 16.19
C ILE A 2 -4.04 -4.47 15.96
N VAL A 3 -4.14 -3.21 16.38
CA VAL A 3 -5.31 -2.33 16.17
C VAL A 3 -5.16 -1.54 14.88
N GLY A 4 -3.94 -1.11 14.56
CA GLY A 4 -3.67 -0.35 13.35
C GLY A 4 -2.17 -0.26 13.04
N VAL A 5 -1.86 0.01 11.77
CA VAL A 5 -0.50 0.21 11.28
C VAL A 5 -0.46 1.45 10.41
N GLY A 6 0.68 2.15 10.42
CA GLY A 6 0.88 3.32 9.59
C GLY A 6 2.32 3.46 9.18
N VAL A 7 2.53 3.92 7.94
CA VAL A 7 3.84 4.25 7.40
C VAL A 7 3.74 5.55 6.62
N ASP A 8 4.76 6.38 6.72
CA ASP A 8 4.88 7.59 5.90
C ASP A 8 6.33 7.85 5.50
N VAL A 9 6.50 8.42 4.31
CA VAL A 9 7.79 8.82 3.74
C VAL A 9 7.69 10.28 3.32
N VAL A 10 8.67 11.08 3.74
CA VAL A 10 8.71 12.52 3.53
C VAL A 10 10.05 12.89 2.90
N ALA A 11 10.01 13.62 1.77
CA ALA A 11 11.21 14.24 1.24
C ALA A 11 11.70 15.34 2.18
N ILE A 12 12.98 15.27 2.59
CA ILE A 12 13.60 16.26 3.50
C ILE A 12 13.54 17.65 2.88
N GLU A 13 13.76 17.73 1.57
CA GLU A 13 13.70 18.99 0.83
C GLU A 13 12.31 19.64 0.87
N ARG A 14 11.24 18.85 0.92
CA ARG A 14 9.88 19.39 1.10
C ARG A 14 9.75 20.13 2.43
N ILE A 15 10.33 19.59 3.50
CA ILE A 15 10.32 20.22 4.82
C ILE A 15 11.23 21.45 4.83
N ARG A 16 12.35 21.41 4.11
CA ARG A 16 13.23 22.56 3.88
C ARG A 16 12.51 23.73 3.22
N THR A 17 11.90 23.52 2.05
CA THR A 17 11.14 24.56 1.37
C THR A 17 10.04 25.15 2.26
N LEU A 18 9.32 24.30 3.02
CA LEU A 18 8.26 24.75 3.91
C LEU A 18 8.80 25.56 5.10
N TYR A 19 9.93 25.14 5.66
CA TYR A 19 10.57 25.83 6.78
C TYR A 19 11.14 27.19 6.33
N GLU A 20 11.81 27.26 5.19
CA GLU A 20 12.31 28.53 4.63
C GLU A 20 11.16 29.51 4.35
N LYS A 21 10.03 29.00 3.85
CA LYS A 21 8.86 29.83 3.52
C LYS A 21 8.07 30.31 4.75
N HIS A 22 7.96 29.49 5.79
CA HIS A 22 7.03 29.73 6.91
C HIS A 22 7.69 29.84 8.28
N GLY A 23 8.96 29.47 8.41
CA GLY A 23 9.78 29.54 9.62
C GLY A 23 9.07 29.04 10.87
N GLU A 24 9.15 29.86 11.91
CA GLU A 24 8.53 29.62 13.23
C GLU A 24 7.03 29.29 13.18
N ARG A 25 6.28 29.80 12.20
CA ARG A 25 4.85 29.52 12.09
C ARG A 25 4.58 28.05 11.79
N LEU A 26 5.40 27.44 10.92
CA LEU A 26 5.33 26.00 10.65
C LEU A 26 5.66 25.23 11.92
N LEU A 27 6.75 25.63 12.58
CA LEU A 27 7.26 24.93 13.75
C LEU A 27 6.25 24.87 14.90
N LYS A 28 5.65 26.03 15.23
CA LYS A 28 4.65 26.15 16.29
C LYS A 28 3.32 25.45 15.99
N ARG A 29 3.05 25.19 14.71
CA ARG A 29 1.85 24.48 14.26
C ARG A 29 1.99 22.97 14.40
N ILE A 30 3.16 22.42 14.04
CA ILE A 30 3.32 20.96 13.85
C ILE A 30 4.04 20.30 15.03
N TYR A 31 5.10 20.92 15.52
CA TYR A 31 6.00 20.29 16.49
C TYR A 31 5.74 20.80 17.90
N THR A 32 5.94 19.96 18.90
CA THR A 32 5.95 20.37 20.31
C THR A 32 7.26 21.11 20.65
N GLN A 33 7.37 21.66 21.85
CA GLN A 33 8.63 22.28 22.27
C GLN A 33 9.73 21.23 22.42
N ILE A 34 9.43 20.07 23.02
CA ILE A 34 10.37 18.96 23.21
C ILE A 34 10.95 18.49 21.86
N GLU A 35 10.10 18.34 20.83
CA GLU A 35 10.56 17.95 19.51
C GLU A 35 11.46 19.01 18.87
N ARG A 36 11.14 20.29 19.04
CA ARG A 36 11.98 21.39 18.53
C ARG A 36 13.33 21.38 19.23
N ASP A 37 13.35 21.30 20.56
CA ASP A 37 14.58 21.30 21.34
C ASP A 37 15.49 20.14 20.91
N TYR A 38 14.92 18.94 20.70
CA TYR A 38 15.66 17.80 20.16
C TYR A 38 16.21 18.11 18.75
N CYS A 39 15.35 18.52 17.81
CA CYS A 39 15.77 18.66 16.40
C CYS A 39 16.81 19.77 16.21
N PHE A 40 16.66 20.89 16.92
CA PHE A 40 17.60 22.01 16.87
C PHE A 40 18.88 21.79 17.70
N GLY A 41 18.99 20.65 18.39
CA GLY A 41 20.26 20.20 18.99
C GLY A 41 21.27 19.66 17.97
N PHE A 42 20.85 19.41 16.72
CA PHE A 42 21.71 18.92 15.64
C PHE A 42 22.14 20.05 14.71
N SER A 43 23.26 19.86 14.01
CA SER A 43 23.81 20.84 13.06
C SER A 43 22.87 21.15 11.89
N ASP A 44 22.15 20.14 11.40
CA ASP A 44 21.02 20.33 10.47
C ASP A 44 19.74 19.77 11.12
N PRO A 45 18.78 20.62 11.54
CA PRO A 45 17.55 20.16 12.16
C PRO A 45 16.56 19.53 11.19
N LEU A 46 16.71 19.73 9.86
CA LEU A 46 15.66 19.40 8.91
C LEU A 46 15.42 17.90 8.67
N PRO A 47 16.44 17.04 8.55
CA PRO A 47 16.23 15.59 8.52
C PRO A 47 15.47 15.10 9.76
N HIS A 48 15.79 15.66 10.92
CA HIS A 48 15.14 15.32 12.18
C HIS A 48 13.69 15.80 12.21
N LEU A 49 13.40 17.04 11.80
CA LEU A 49 12.03 17.54 11.67
C LEU A 49 11.21 16.72 10.67
N ALA A 50 11.79 16.36 9.53
CA ALA A 50 11.14 15.51 8.53
C ALA A 50 10.76 14.14 9.07
N ALA A 51 11.63 13.52 9.87
CA ALA A 51 11.33 12.24 10.51
C ALA A 51 10.18 12.35 11.53
N ARG A 52 10.05 13.48 12.25
CA ARG A 52 8.91 13.72 13.17
C ARG A 52 7.62 13.99 12.41
N PHE A 53 7.70 14.68 11.28
CA PHE A 53 6.55 14.86 10.40
C PHE A 53 6.05 13.50 9.90
N ALA A 54 6.94 12.66 9.37
CA ALA A 54 6.62 11.30 8.93
C ALA A 54 6.01 10.46 10.06
N ALA A 55 6.57 10.56 11.28
CA ALA A 55 6.03 9.88 12.45
C ALA A 55 4.59 10.30 12.78
N LYS A 56 4.28 11.60 12.75
CA LYS A 56 2.93 12.10 13.04
C LYS A 56 1.91 11.65 11.99
N GLU A 57 2.29 11.65 10.70
CA GLU A 57 1.47 11.09 9.62
C GLU A 57 1.27 9.58 9.76
N ALA A 58 2.33 8.84 10.11
CA ALA A 58 2.25 7.40 10.36
C ALA A 58 1.31 7.08 11.54
N VAL A 59 1.35 7.86 12.63
CA VAL A 59 0.36 7.74 13.72
C VAL A 59 -1.04 8.00 13.20
N TYR A 60 -1.26 9.08 12.45
CA TYR A 60 -2.59 9.40 11.91
C TYR A 60 -3.17 8.29 11.04
N LYS A 61 -2.33 7.62 10.22
CA LYS A 61 -2.73 6.46 9.40
C LYS A 61 -3.01 5.21 10.22
N ALA A 62 -2.31 5.04 11.35
CA ALA A 62 -2.52 3.91 12.24
C ALA A 62 -3.76 4.08 13.15
N LEU A 63 -4.23 5.32 13.37
CA LEU A 63 -5.37 5.58 14.24
C LEU A 63 -6.70 5.04 13.66
N PRO A 64 -7.57 4.49 14.51
CA PRO A 64 -8.87 3.99 14.10
C PRO A 64 -9.80 5.11 13.63
N GLY A 65 -10.67 4.83 12.65
CA GLY A 65 -11.66 5.78 12.13
C GLY A 65 -11.08 6.94 11.28
N ARG A 66 -11.88 7.97 11.01
CA ARG A 66 -11.44 9.24 10.41
C ARG A 66 -11.67 10.37 11.40
N GLY A 67 -10.85 11.42 11.35
CA GLY A 67 -10.99 12.57 12.25
C GLY A 67 -9.94 13.65 11.96
N PRO A 68 -9.98 14.77 12.68
CA PRO A 68 -8.95 15.80 12.57
C PRO A 68 -7.57 15.27 12.99
N ILE A 69 -6.52 15.94 12.51
CA ILE A 69 -5.15 15.71 12.95
C ILE A 69 -4.73 16.82 13.92
N PHE A 70 -4.44 16.45 15.16
CA PHE A 70 -3.89 17.34 16.17
C PHE A 70 -2.38 17.13 16.26
N TRP A 71 -1.64 17.78 15.36
CA TRP A 71 -0.20 17.56 15.17
C TRP A 71 0.64 17.55 16.44
N LYS A 72 0.33 18.42 17.39
CA LYS A 72 1.10 18.56 18.65
C LYS A 72 0.66 17.59 19.75
N GLU A 73 -0.43 16.86 19.56
CA GLU A 73 -0.86 15.79 20.48
C GLU A 73 -0.19 14.45 20.17
N ILE A 74 0.61 14.39 19.09
CA ILE A 74 1.44 13.26 18.71
C ILE A 74 2.90 13.73 18.86
N GLU A 75 3.59 13.29 19.89
CA GLU A 75 4.95 13.72 20.18
C GLU A 75 5.91 12.52 20.09
N VAL A 76 7.01 12.69 19.34
CA VAL A 76 8.09 11.70 19.32
C VAL A 76 9.14 12.09 20.35
N GLN A 77 9.37 11.21 21.32
CA GLN A 77 10.41 11.34 22.32
C GLN A 77 11.45 10.23 22.14
N ASN A 78 12.67 10.45 22.63
CA ASN A 78 13.72 9.45 22.65
C ASN A 78 14.10 9.16 24.11
N ASP A 79 14.30 7.89 24.44
CA ASP A 79 14.86 7.52 25.74
C ASP A 79 16.38 7.79 25.79
N PRO A 80 17.05 7.64 26.95
CA PRO A 80 18.50 7.86 27.06
C PRO A 80 19.36 6.95 26.17
N SER A 81 18.83 5.81 25.71
CA SER A 81 19.51 4.92 24.75
C SER A 81 19.34 5.38 23.29
N GLY A 82 18.56 6.44 23.06
CA GLY A 82 18.23 6.96 21.74
C GLY A 82 17.02 6.28 21.09
N ARG A 83 16.38 5.30 21.74
CA ARG A 83 15.23 4.61 21.17
C ARG A 83 14.01 5.54 21.15
N PRO A 84 13.33 5.68 20.00
CA PRO A 84 12.14 6.52 19.91
C PRO A 84 10.91 5.84 20.53
N HIS A 85 10.05 6.65 21.14
CA HIS A 85 8.73 6.26 21.60
C HIS A 85 7.72 7.39 21.33
N LEU A 86 6.44 7.01 21.28
CA LEU A 86 5.34 7.94 21.06
C LEU A 86 4.72 8.35 22.39
N HIS A 87 4.54 9.65 22.56
CA HIS A 87 3.68 10.22 23.59
C HIS A 87 2.46 10.83 22.89
N ILE A 88 1.33 10.14 22.99
CA ILE A 88 0.05 10.55 22.39
C ILE A 88 -0.88 10.99 23.51
N PHE A 89 -1.48 12.16 23.40
CA PHE A 89 -2.35 12.72 24.43
C PHE A 89 -3.56 13.46 23.83
N GLY A 90 -4.39 14.08 24.68
CA GLY A 90 -5.51 14.91 24.25
C GLY A 90 -6.60 14.15 23.48
N GLU A 91 -7.20 14.80 22.49
CA GLU A 91 -8.27 14.22 21.67
C GLU A 91 -7.76 13.06 20.79
N THR A 92 -6.49 13.11 20.40
CA THR A 92 -5.83 12.03 19.65
C THR A 92 -5.73 10.76 20.48
N TRP A 93 -5.36 10.86 21.76
CA TRP A 93 -5.36 9.71 22.67
C TRP A 93 -6.77 9.17 22.90
N LYS A 94 -7.77 10.03 23.14
CA LYS A 94 -9.17 9.60 23.31
C LYS A 94 -9.65 8.77 22.10
N ARG A 95 -9.32 9.21 20.88
CA ARG A 95 -9.62 8.46 19.65
C ARG A 95 -8.90 7.10 19.60
N ALA A 96 -7.63 7.06 19.98
CA ALA A 96 -6.85 5.82 20.03
C ALA A 96 -7.45 4.84 21.04
N GLU A 97 -7.72 5.31 22.26
CA GLU A 97 -8.27 4.54 23.38
C GLU A 97 -9.67 4.00 23.06
N GLN A 98 -10.56 4.82 22.48
CA GLN A 98 -11.87 4.38 22.00
C GLN A 98 -11.74 3.23 21.01
N GLY A 99 -10.82 3.31 20.05
CA GLY A 99 -10.60 2.19 19.13
C GLY A 99 -9.83 1.01 19.71
N GLY A 100 -9.52 1.03 21.02
CA GLY A 100 -8.94 -0.11 21.73
C GLY A 100 -7.42 -0.15 21.79
N VAL A 101 -6.74 0.95 21.47
CA VAL A 101 -5.28 1.04 21.54
C VAL A 101 -4.81 1.06 23.00
N GLN A 102 -3.79 0.25 23.30
CA GLN A 102 -3.18 0.14 24.63
C GLN A 102 -1.67 0.41 24.59
N ARG A 103 -1.01 0.09 23.47
CA ARG A 103 0.43 0.28 23.26
C ARG A 103 0.70 0.81 21.86
N SER A 104 1.80 1.55 21.73
CA SER A 104 2.28 2.08 20.46
C SER A 104 3.75 1.78 20.28
N TRP A 105 4.11 1.39 19.06
CA TRP A 105 5.49 1.12 18.65
C TRP A 105 5.83 2.04 17.49
N ILE A 106 7.05 2.57 17.49
CA ILE A 106 7.55 3.43 16.42
C ILE A 106 8.97 3.03 16.02
N SER A 107 9.27 3.14 14.74
CA SER A 107 10.61 3.19 14.19
C SER A 107 10.68 4.32 13.18
N LEU A 108 11.78 5.06 13.14
CA LEU A 108 12.00 6.12 12.17
C LEU A 108 13.47 6.16 11.73
N ALA A 109 13.69 6.58 10.50
CA ALA A 109 15.01 6.76 9.91
C ALA A 109 15.00 7.93 8.93
N HIS A 110 16.17 8.49 8.67
CA HIS A 110 16.35 9.43 7.57
C HIS A 110 17.71 9.20 6.91
N ASP A 111 17.72 9.20 5.58
CA ASP A 111 18.93 9.11 4.76
C ASP A 111 18.59 9.48 3.31
N ALA A 112 19.60 9.75 2.48
CA ALA A 112 19.46 9.93 1.03
C ALA A 112 18.35 10.90 0.60
N GLY A 113 18.13 11.98 1.36
CA GLY A 113 17.13 13.02 1.06
C GLY A 113 15.70 12.70 1.49
N VAL A 114 15.47 11.58 2.17
CA VAL A 114 14.13 11.17 2.67
C VAL A 114 14.15 10.84 4.16
N ALA A 115 12.99 10.98 4.78
CA ALA A 115 12.72 10.49 6.13
C ALA A 115 11.51 9.54 6.09
N ILE A 116 11.56 8.47 6.87
CA ILE A 116 10.51 7.46 6.97
C ILE A 116 10.17 7.20 8.43
N ALA A 117 8.89 6.93 8.70
CA ALA A 117 8.46 6.40 9.99
C ALA A 117 7.42 5.30 9.81
N GLN A 118 7.50 4.30 10.69
CA GLN A 118 6.54 3.20 10.81
C GLN A 118 5.98 3.18 12.23
N VAL A 119 4.67 3.01 12.34
CA VAL A 119 3.93 2.92 13.60
C VAL A 119 3.08 1.66 13.63
N VAL A 120 3.07 0.99 14.78
CA VAL A 120 2.15 -0.11 15.08
C VAL A 120 1.41 0.21 16.38
N LEU A 121 0.08 0.21 16.33
CA LEU A 121 -0.77 0.34 17.50
C LEU A 121 -1.30 -1.04 17.89
N GLU A 122 -1.17 -1.38 19.16
CA GLU A 122 -1.54 -2.68 19.71
C GLU A 122 -2.55 -2.49 20.83
N GLY A 123 -3.51 -3.41 20.92
CA GLY A 123 -4.49 -3.46 21.99
C GLY A 123 -5.64 -4.43 21.68
N GLU A 124 -6.84 -4.09 22.15
CA GLU A 124 -8.06 -4.86 21.98
C GLU A 124 -9.08 -4.06 21.17
N PRO A 125 -9.22 -4.34 19.86
CA PRO A 125 -10.13 -3.57 19.01
C PRO A 125 -11.56 -3.57 19.55
N GLU A 126 -12.16 -2.39 19.68
CA GLU A 126 -13.51 -2.23 20.25
C GLU A 126 -14.61 -2.96 19.46
N TYR A 127 -14.34 -3.32 18.19
CA TYR A 127 -15.22 -4.18 17.37
C TYR A 127 -15.64 -5.48 18.07
N ASN A 128 -14.85 -5.98 19.02
CA ASN A 128 -15.15 -7.22 19.76
C ASN A 128 -16.10 -7.06 20.96
N LYS A 129 -16.52 -5.86 21.35
CA LYS A 129 -17.25 -5.67 22.63
C LYS A 129 -18.78 -5.58 22.54
N THR A 130 -19.39 -5.33 21.38
CA THR A 130 -20.84 -5.00 21.37
C THR A 130 -21.70 -5.69 20.31
N LYS A 131 -21.20 -6.66 19.54
CA LYS A 131 -22.09 -7.47 18.72
C LYS A 131 -21.64 -8.92 18.63
N HIS A 132 -22.54 -9.85 18.97
CA HIS A 132 -22.68 -11.11 18.25
C HIS A 132 -23.02 -10.80 16.78
N ILE A 133 -22.13 -10.11 16.06
CA ILE A 133 -22.06 -10.24 14.62
C ILE A 133 -21.45 -11.62 14.45
N SER A 134 -22.22 -12.55 13.88
CA SER A 134 -21.63 -13.67 13.17
C SER A 134 -20.54 -13.08 12.30
N ILE A 135 -19.28 -13.28 12.67
CA ILE A 135 -18.15 -12.85 11.87
C ILE A 135 -18.41 -13.52 10.52
N ARG A 136 -18.92 -12.78 9.52
CA ARG A 136 -18.66 -13.16 8.14
C ARG A 136 -17.16 -13.14 8.12
N ARG A 137 -16.58 -14.34 8.19
CA ARG A 137 -15.16 -14.63 8.13
C ARG A 137 -14.54 -13.51 7.30
N ILE A 138 -13.86 -12.56 7.95
CA ILE A 138 -12.98 -11.66 7.22
C ILE A 138 -12.05 -12.65 6.55
N ALA A 139 -12.20 -12.82 5.23
CA ALA A 139 -11.32 -13.70 4.49
C ALA A 139 -9.93 -13.16 4.79
N MET A 140 -9.15 -13.90 5.58
CA MET A 140 -7.77 -13.52 5.80
C MET A 140 -7.15 -13.39 4.41
N PRO A 141 -6.39 -12.32 4.13
CA PRO A 141 -5.65 -12.26 2.89
C PRO A 141 -4.84 -13.54 2.80
N PHE A 142 -5.17 -14.38 1.84
CA PHE A 142 -4.50 -15.65 1.63
C PHE A 142 -3.85 -15.56 0.26
N THR A 143 -2.57 -15.81 0.18
CA THR A 143 -1.91 -16.07 -1.10
C THR A 143 -2.08 -17.55 -1.39
N LEU A 144 -2.41 -17.92 -2.63
CA LEU A 144 -2.39 -19.33 -3.04
C LEU A 144 -1.03 -19.95 -2.69
N THR A 145 -1.06 -21.02 -1.88
CA THR A 145 0.15 -21.76 -1.52
C THR A 145 0.63 -22.56 -2.72
N LEU A 146 1.95 -22.82 -2.80
CA LEU A 146 2.48 -23.73 -3.81
C LEU A 146 1.78 -25.10 -3.73
N GLY A 147 1.38 -25.64 -4.90
CA GLY A 147 0.61 -26.88 -5.00
C GLY A 147 -0.91 -26.73 -4.85
N ALA A 148 -1.42 -25.53 -4.53
CA ALA A 148 -2.86 -25.27 -4.56
C ALA A 148 -3.41 -25.41 -5.99
N LYS A 149 -4.67 -25.85 -6.10
CA LYS A 149 -5.37 -25.87 -7.39
C LYS A 149 -5.63 -24.43 -7.84
N ALA A 150 -5.34 -24.13 -9.10
CA ALA A 150 -5.66 -22.84 -9.70
C ALA A 150 -7.19 -22.62 -9.67
N PRO A 151 -7.67 -21.44 -9.22
CA PRO A 151 -9.07 -21.07 -9.35
C PRO A 151 -9.49 -21.10 -10.82
N ASP A 152 -10.66 -21.64 -11.09
CA ASP A 152 -11.24 -21.59 -12.42
C ASP A 152 -11.72 -20.16 -12.73
N PHE A 153 -11.82 -19.84 -14.00
CA PHE A 153 -12.30 -18.53 -14.47
C PHE A 153 -13.03 -18.68 -15.81
N LYS A 154 -13.82 -17.67 -16.15
CA LYS A 154 -14.42 -17.53 -17.48
C LYS A 154 -14.48 -16.05 -17.82
N LEU A 155 -13.46 -15.56 -18.53
CA LEU A 155 -13.23 -14.14 -18.74
C LEU A 155 -13.21 -13.77 -20.23
N PRO A 156 -13.81 -12.64 -20.62
CA PRO A 156 -13.66 -12.11 -21.97
C PRO A 156 -12.21 -11.64 -22.21
N ALA A 157 -11.74 -11.82 -23.43
CA ALA A 157 -10.40 -11.48 -23.87
C ALA A 157 -10.41 -10.41 -24.96
N THR A 158 -9.30 -9.69 -25.09
CA THR A 158 -9.14 -8.62 -26.08
C THR A 158 -9.18 -9.09 -27.55
N ASP A 159 -9.09 -10.39 -27.80
CA ASP A 159 -9.23 -10.98 -29.14
C ASP A 159 -10.70 -11.30 -29.50
N GLY A 160 -11.64 -10.92 -28.65
CA GLY A 160 -13.07 -11.11 -28.83
C GLY A 160 -13.59 -12.49 -28.38
N LYS A 161 -12.72 -13.37 -27.88
CA LYS A 161 -13.13 -14.67 -27.34
C LYS A 161 -13.33 -14.61 -25.82
N THR A 162 -13.83 -15.68 -25.25
CA THR A 162 -13.90 -15.90 -23.80
C THR A 162 -13.07 -17.13 -23.47
N TYR A 163 -12.22 -17.02 -22.46
CA TYR A 163 -11.32 -18.09 -22.04
C TYR A 163 -11.60 -18.53 -20.61
N SER A 164 -11.39 -19.82 -20.38
CA SER A 164 -11.39 -20.50 -19.09
C SER A 164 -10.07 -21.23 -18.88
N LEU A 165 -9.85 -21.75 -17.67
CA LEU A 165 -8.64 -22.51 -17.38
C LEU A 165 -8.49 -23.74 -18.30
N LYS A 166 -9.61 -24.34 -18.71
CA LYS A 166 -9.65 -25.54 -19.58
C LYS A 166 -9.21 -25.26 -21.01
N ASP A 167 -9.35 -24.03 -21.49
CA ASP A 167 -8.93 -23.65 -22.85
C ASP A 167 -7.39 -23.66 -23.01
N PHE A 168 -6.65 -23.83 -21.91
CA PHE A 168 -5.20 -23.98 -21.88
C PHE A 168 -4.74 -25.40 -21.51
N ALA A 169 -5.64 -26.40 -21.50
CA ALA A 169 -5.33 -27.75 -21.03
C ALA A 169 -4.23 -28.48 -21.83
N ASP A 170 -4.03 -28.11 -23.09
CA ASP A 170 -2.98 -28.67 -23.95
C ASP A 170 -1.58 -28.11 -23.65
N ALA A 171 -1.48 -27.02 -22.89
CA ALA A 171 -0.21 -26.45 -22.48
C ALA A 171 0.44 -27.29 -21.36
N LYS A 172 1.76 -27.47 -21.42
CA LYS A 172 2.53 -28.12 -20.35
C LYS A 172 2.46 -27.37 -19.03
N ALA A 173 2.32 -26.05 -19.11
CA ALA A 173 2.08 -25.15 -17.99
C ALA A 173 1.35 -23.90 -18.48
N LEU A 174 0.53 -23.31 -17.62
CA LEU A 174 -0.08 -22.01 -17.83
C LEU A 174 0.49 -21.02 -16.81
N VAL A 175 0.97 -19.88 -17.29
CA VAL A 175 1.34 -18.73 -16.46
C VAL A 175 0.19 -17.74 -16.52
N VAL A 176 -0.49 -17.57 -15.39
CA VAL A 176 -1.48 -16.51 -15.18
C VAL A 176 -0.82 -15.39 -14.39
N PHE A 177 -0.94 -14.16 -14.87
CA PHE A 177 -0.38 -12.99 -14.18
C PHE A 177 -1.34 -11.82 -14.25
N PHE A 178 -1.36 -11.00 -13.20
CA PHE A 178 -2.21 -9.80 -13.15
C PHE A 178 -1.43 -8.59 -13.65
N THR A 179 -2.06 -7.83 -14.55
CA THR A 179 -1.45 -6.70 -15.25
C THR A 179 -2.46 -5.58 -15.45
N CYS A 180 -1.99 -4.42 -15.90
CA CYS A 180 -2.81 -3.24 -16.13
C CYS A 180 -2.19 -2.34 -17.20
N ASN A 181 -2.94 -1.33 -17.63
CA ASN A 181 -2.55 -0.47 -18.73
C ASN A 181 -1.94 0.86 -18.26
N HIS A 182 -2.11 1.23 -16.99
CA HIS A 182 -1.74 2.56 -16.47
C HIS A 182 -0.54 2.57 -15.52
N CYS A 183 -0.27 1.47 -14.79
CA CYS A 183 0.77 1.47 -13.76
C CYS A 183 2.16 1.52 -14.41
N PRO A 184 2.99 2.54 -14.12
CA PRO A 184 4.29 2.70 -14.77
C PRO A 184 5.24 1.52 -14.52
N TYR A 185 5.09 0.80 -13.40
CA TYR A 185 5.87 -0.40 -13.10
C TYR A 185 5.49 -1.58 -13.99
N VAL A 186 4.18 -1.79 -14.18
CA VAL A 186 3.67 -2.88 -15.02
C VAL A 186 4.01 -2.62 -16.48
N VAL A 187 3.74 -1.39 -16.96
CA VAL A 187 4.10 -0.98 -18.32
C VAL A 187 5.61 -1.08 -18.53
N GLY A 188 6.43 -0.66 -17.55
CA GLY A 188 7.88 -0.82 -17.60
C GLY A 188 8.36 -2.28 -17.64
N SER A 189 7.52 -3.24 -17.26
CA SER A 189 7.83 -4.68 -17.27
C SER A 189 7.37 -5.42 -18.54
N ASP A 190 6.64 -4.77 -19.44
CA ASP A 190 6.04 -5.40 -20.62
C ASP A 190 7.07 -6.16 -21.47
N GLU A 191 8.20 -5.52 -21.78
CA GLU A 191 9.23 -6.13 -22.64
C GLU A 191 9.98 -7.27 -21.95
N VAL A 192 10.10 -7.23 -20.63
CA VAL A 192 10.64 -8.38 -19.86
C VAL A 192 9.66 -9.55 -19.90
N THR A 193 8.36 -9.26 -19.79
CA THR A 193 7.29 -10.25 -19.89
C THR A 193 7.23 -10.85 -21.29
N ARG A 194 7.30 -10.03 -22.35
CA ARG A 194 7.37 -10.47 -23.76
C ARG A 194 8.52 -11.45 -23.98
N LYS A 195 9.74 -11.07 -23.60
CA LYS A 195 10.93 -11.94 -23.71
C LYS A 195 10.76 -13.26 -22.97
N THR A 196 10.07 -13.24 -21.83
CA THR A 196 9.76 -14.47 -21.07
C THR A 196 8.79 -15.35 -21.85
N VAL A 197 7.71 -14.78 -22.37
CA VAL A 197 6.72 -15.50 -23.17
C VAL A 197 7.39 -16.12 -24.40
N GLU A 198 8.12 -15.33 -25.19
CA GLU A 198 8.83 -15.81 -26.39
C GLU A 198 9.83 -16.94 -26.09
N LYS A 199 10.49 -16.90 -24.93
CA LYS A 199 11.42 -17.94 -24.50
C LYS A 199 10.74 -19.26 -24.13
N PHE A 200 9.54 -19.21 -23.55
CA PHE A 200 8.89 -20.38 -22.95
C PHE A 200 7.71 -20.92 -23.75
N SER A 201 7.06 -20.13 -24.60
CA SER A 201 5.98 -20.59 -25.49
C SER A 201 6.42 -21.75 -26.38
N PRO A 202 7.60 -21.74 -27.04
CA PRO A 202 8.09 -22.89 -27.82
C PRO A 202 8.31 -24.16 -26.99
N ARG A 203 8.41 -24.04 -25.66
CA ARG A 203 8.59 -25.16 -24.72
C ARG A 203 7.24 -25.72 -24.24
N GLY A 204 6.12 -25.18 -24.71
CA GLY A 204 4.76 -25.60 -24.38
C GLY A 204 4.15 -24.84 -23.20
N VAL A 205 4.66 -23.67 -22.84
CA VAL A 205 4.08 -22.84 -21.77
C VAL A 205 3.13 -21.81 -22.37
N ALA A 206 1.89 -21.76 -21.88
CA ALA A 206 0.92 -20.72 -22.25
C ALA A 206 0.96 -19.55 -21.26
N PHE A 207 0.55 -18.36 -21.72
CA PHE A 207 0.55 -17.13 -20.91
C PHE A 207 -0.79 -16.41 -21.04
N ALA A 208 -1.37 -16.03 -19.90
CA ALA A 208 -2.59 -15.24 -19.82
C ALA A 208 -2.42 -14.09 -18.81
N GLY A 209 -2.50 -12.85 -19.31
CA GLY A 209 -2.57 -11.66 -18.47
C GLY A 209 -4.02 -11.39 -18.05
N ILE A 210 -4.26 -10.95 -16.82
CA ILE A 210 -5.59 -10.59 -16.30
C ILE A 210 -5.57 -9.14 -15.82
N ASN A 211 -6.51 -8.32 -16.28
CA ASN A 211 -6.77 -6.99 -15.74
C ASN A 211 -8.06 -6.99 -14.92
N SER A 212 -7.91 -6.81 -13.61
CA SER A 212 -9.02 -6.73 -12.64
C SER A 212 -9.26 -5.30 -12.13
N ASN A 213 -8.63 -4.30 -12.74
CA ASN A 213 -8.73 -2.92 -12.27
C ASN A 213 -10.10 -2.32 -12.58
N SER A 214 -10.58 -1.46 -11.70
CA SER A 214 -11.85 -0.75 -11.94
C SER A 214 -11.71 0.21 -13.12
N ARG A 215 -12.67 0.15 -14.06
CA ARG A 215 -12.77 1.10 -15.17
C ARG A 215 -12.98 2.56 -14.72
N ASN A 216 -13.41 2.76 -13.47
CA ASN A 216 -13.71 4.07 -12.91
C ASN A 216 -12.46 4.77 -12.33
N THR A 217 -11.32 4.07 -12.26
CA THR A 217 -10.09 4.62 -11.66
C THR A 217 -9.18 5.22 -12.73
N TYR A 218 -8.97 4.51 -13.84
CA TYR A 218 -8.14 4.94 -14.96
C TYR A 218 -8.80 4.55 -16.28
N ALA A 219 -8.91 5.49 -17.22
CA ALA A 219 -9.60 5.27 -18.50
C ALA A 219 -8.89 4.20 -19.35
N GLU A 220 -7.57 4.11 -19.21
CA GLU A 220 -6.70 3.17 -19.91
C GLU A 220 -7.01 1.71 -19.55
N ASP A 221 -7.52 1.44 -18.34
CA ASP A 221 -7.89 0.08 -17.89
C ASP A 221 -9.28 -0.37 -18.34
N SER A 222 -9.98 0.45 -19.13
CA SER A 222 -11.19 0.02 -19.83
C SER A 222 -10.90 -1.18 -20.75
N PHE A 223 -11.93 -1.96 -21.08
CA PHE A 223 -11.78 -3.07 -22.01
C PHE A 223 -11.33 -2.57 -23.40
N GLU A 224 -11.86 -1.43 -23.82
CA GLU A 224 -11.47 -0.74 -25.04
C GLU A 224 -9.98 -0.35 -25.01
N GLY A 225 -9.50 0.17 -23.87
CA GLY A 225 -8.09 0.47 -23.65
C GLY A 225 -7.20 -0.78 -23.72
N MET A 226 -7.64 -1.90 -23.16
CA MET A 226 -6.94 -3.18 -23.28
C MET A 226 -6.85 -3.66 -24.73
N VAL A 227 -7.94 -3.57 -25.49
CA VAL A 227 -7.96 -3.92 -26.92
C VAL A 227 -7.00 -3.03 -27.72
N ALA A 228 -7.05 -1.70 -27.49
CA ALA A 228 -6.15 -0.75 -28.14
C ALA A 228 -4.67 -1.07 -27.84
N ARG A 229 -4.35 -1.34 -26.58
CA ARG A 229 -3.01 -1.69 -26.12
C ARG A 229 -2.47 -2.96 -26.78
N MET A 230 -3.30 -4.00 -26.88
CA MET A 230 -2.92 -5.26 -27.55
C MET A 230 -2.70 -5.07 -29.04
N LYS A 231 -3.52 -4.24 -29.69
CA LYS A 231 -3.39 -3.89 -31.11
C LYS A 231 -2.13 -3.07 -31.39
N GLU A 232 -1.75 -2.17 -30.49
CA GLU A 232 -0.54 -1.36 -30.64
C GLU A 232 0.73 -2.20 -30.42
N ASN A 233 0.78 -2.92 -29.31
CA ASN A 233 2.03 -3.54 -28.84
C ASN A 233 2.22 -4.98 -29.33
N HIS A 234 1.17 -5.63 -29.83
CA HIS A 234 1.21 -6.99 -30.33
C HIS A 234 1.81 -7.97 -29.31
N PHE A 235 1.32 -7.90 -28.08
CA PHE A 235 1.86 -8.73 -27.00
C PHE A 235 1.56 -10.23 -27.23
N PRO A 236 2.53 -11.14 -26.97
CA PRO A 236 2.41 -12.56 -27.29
C PRO A 236 1.63 -13.39 -26.26
N TRP A 237 0.70 -12.79 -25.51
CA TRP A 237 -0.12 -13.48 -24.50
C TRP A 237 -1.61 -13.18 -24.69
N VAL A 238 -2.47 -14.03 -24.14
CA VAL A 238 -3.92 -13.75 -24.07
C VAL A 238 -4.18 -12.72 -22.98
N TYR A 239 -4.95 -11.66 -23.26
CA TYR A 239 -5.24 -10.63 -22.28
C TYR A 239 -6.73 -10.63 -21.88
N LEU A 240 -7.00 -10.97 -20.62
CA LEU A 240 -8.32 -11.23 -20.06
C LEU A 240 -8.79 -10.08 -19.17
N ARG A 241 -10.10 -9.82 -19.18
CA ARG A 241 -10.75 -8.79 -18.35
C ARG A 241 -11.55 -9.44 -17.22
N ASP A 242 -11.19 -9.12 -15.99
CA ASP A 242 -11.86 -9.55 -14.76
C ASP A 242 -12.59 -8.37 -14.11
N GLU A 243 -13.72 -7.95 -14.71
CA GLU A 243 -14.46 -6.77 -14.23
C GLU A 243 -15.05 -6.95 -12.81
N SER A 244 -15.42 -8.17 -12.42
CA SER A 244 -15.98 -8.45 -11.08
C SER A 244 -14.92 -8.57 -9.98
N GLN A 245 -13.65 -8.74 -10.37
CA GLN A 245 -12.50 -9.01 -9.51
C GLN A 245 -12.57 -10.36 -8.79
N ASP A 246 -13.47 -11.25 -9.20
CA ASP A 246 -13.66 -12.52 -8.50
C ASP A 246 -12.43 -13.43 -8.68
N VAL A 247 -11.77 -13.36 -9.84
CA VAL A 247 -10.56 -14.15 -10.11
C VAL A 247 -9.37 -13.59 -9.32
N ALA A 248 -9.21 -12.27 -9.26
CA ALA A 248 -8.24 -11.63 -8.37
C ALA A 248 -8.43 -12.09 -6.92
N ARG A 249 -9.64 -11.95 -6.38
CA ARG A 249 -9.94 -12.34 -4.99
C ARG A 249 -9.73 -13.83 -4.74
N ALA A 250 -10.07 -14.69 -5.70
CA ALA A 250 -9.89 -16.12 -5.58
C ALA A 250 -8.41 -16.55 -5.62
N THR A 251 -7.52 -15.70 -6.15
CA THR A 251 -6.06 -15.93 -6.18
C THR A 251 -5.30 -15.24 -5.05
N GLY A 252 -5.99 -14.42 -4.25
CA GLY A 252 -5.41 -13.72 -3.11
C GLY A 252 -5.01 -12.27 -3.36
N LEU A 253 -5.52 -11.67 -4.44
CA LEU A 253 -5.31 -10.27 -4.84
C LEU A 253 -6.54 -9.39 -4.60
#